data_AF-A0A2H3TXN4-F1
#
_entry.id   AF-A0A2H3TXN4-F1
#
_cell.length_a   1.000
_cell.length_b   1.000
_cell.length_c   1.000
_cell.angle_alpha   90.00
_cell.angle_beta   90.00
_cell.angle_gamma   90.00
#
_symmetry.space_group_name_H-M   'P 1'
#
loop_
_entity.id
_entity.type
_entity.pdbx_description
1 polymer ?
#
loop_
_entity_poly.entity_id
_entity_poly.type
_entity_poly.pdbx_seq_one_letter_code
_entity_poly.pdbx_strand_id
1 'polypeptide(L)'
;MNPIGVPTAFPDDAMAPEGQYSSRQELVTAISAWAAPRGYDFSVTTSWKTPNGRTGVIYGCDRSGIRKAKPTKKRKRRTTTRRTGCLFSITAKESLCGTIWKLTHRPGPGFHQHNHEPSFSEQAHPAHRHLSSPDRSTVHRLTDAGIKPKKIQSYLRLNSDTLATQQDIYNCIAQGKRSLPKAKATCIAIAGESRARLKTKERCRGLEKTEDLEEAMKILG
;
A
#
# COMPACT_ATOMS: atom_id res chain seq x y z
N MET A 1 -3.55 -32.64 15.99
CA MET A 1 -2.11 -32.35 15.82
C MET A 1 -1.77 -32.70 14.38
N ASN A 2 -1.36 -31.74 13.54
CA ASN A 2 -0.89 -32.06 12.19
C ASN A 2 0.54 -32.61 12.27
N PRO A 3 0.86 -33.70 11.56
CA PRO A 3 2.16 -34.34 11.65
C PRO A 3 3.25 -33.43 11.09
N ILE A 4 4.32 -33.29 11.87
CA ILE A 4 5.54 -32.60 11.50
C ILE A 4 6.25 -33.46 10.44
N GLY A 5 6.49 -32.92 9.24
CA GLY A 5 7.56 -33.44 8.37
C GLY A 5 7.19 -33.91 6.96
N VAL A 6 5.96 -33.74 6.48
CA VAL A 6 5.70 -33.90 5.03
C VAL A 6 6.04 -32.56 4.35
N PRO A 7 6.90 -32.53 3.30
CA PRO A 7 7.00 -31.37 2.43
C PRO A 7 5.61 -31.11 1.86
N THR A 8 4.95 -30.08 2.36
CA THR A 8 3.65 -29.67 1.84
C THR A 8 3.90 -29.02 0.50
N ALA A 9 3.93 -29.80 -0.58
CA ALA A 9 3.94 -29.25 -1.92
C ALA A 9 2.76 -28.28 -2.11
N PHE A 10 2.91 -27.32 -3.02
CA PHE A 10 1.78 -26.52 -3.46
C PHE A 10 0.65 -27.43 -3.96
N PRO A 11 -0.63 -27.12 -3.67
CA PRO A 11 -1.74 -27.89 -4.21
C PRO A 11 -1.78 -27.75 -5.74
N ASP A 12 -2.38 -28.72 -6.43
CA ASP A 12 -2.49 -28.72 -7.90
C ASP A 12 -3.25 -27.49 -8.43
N ASP A 13 -4.11 -26.89 -7.59
CA ASP A 13 -4.86 -25.67 -7.86
C ASP A 13 -4.15 -24.39 -7.38
N ALA A 14 -2.82 -24.43 -7.25
CA ALA A 14 -2.02 -23.28 -6.84
C ALA A 14 -2.32 -22.05 -7.69
N MET A 15 -2.63 -22.20 -8.97
CA MET A 15 -2.93 -21.08 -9.84
C MET A 15 -4.35 -20.53 -9.64
N ALA A 16 -4.46 -19.23 -9.42
CA ALA A 16 -5.75 -18.56 -9.34
C ALA A 16 -6.55 -18.77 -10.65
N PRO A 17 -7.87 -19.03 -10.57
CA PRO A 17 -8.69 -19.23 -11.75
C PRO A 17 -8.70 -17.98 -12.61
N GLU A 18 -8.71 -18.16 -13.93
CA GLU A 18 -8.91 -17.05 -14.86
C GLU A 18 -10.30 -16.44 -14.68
N GLY A 19 -10.43 -15.15 -14.95
CA GLY A 19 -11.69 -14.46 -14.69
C GLY A 19 -11.71 -13.00 -15.08
N GLN A 20 -12.84 -12.36 -14.79
CA GLN A 20 -13.06 -10.95 -14.99
C GLN A 20 -13.49 -10.30 -13.67
N TYR A 21 -13.00 -9.08 -13.44
CA TYR A 21 -13.26 -8.31 -12.23
C TYR A 21 -13.66 -6.90 -12.61
N SER A 22 -14.55 -6.28 -11.84
CA SER A 22 -15.04 -4.92 -12.07
C SER A 22 -13.98 -3.85 -11.78
N SER A 23 -12.96 -4.19 -11.00
CA SER A 23 -11.87 -3.28 -10.68
C SER A 23 -10.57 -4.01 -10.40
N ARG A 24 -9.47 -3.26 -10.46
CA ARG A 24 -8.15 -3.76 -10.05
C ARG A 24 -8.13 -4.15 -8.58
N GLN A 25 -8.83 -3.40 -7.72
CA GLN A 25 -8.84 -3.66 -6.28
C GLN A 25 -9.57 -4.97 -5.96
N GLU A 26 -10.69 -5.22 -6.63
CA GLU A 26 -11.42 -6.49 -6.53
C GLU A 26 -10.55 -7.65 -7.00
N LEU A 27 -9.89 -7.53 -8.17
CA LEU A 27 -8.97 -8.54 -8.68
C LEU A 27 -7.87 -8.86 -7.66
N VAL A 28 -7.21 -7.84 -7.12
CA VAL A 28 -6.12 -8.01 -6.13
C VAL A 28 -6.65 -8.72 -4.87
N THR A 29 -7.83 -8.34 -4.41
CA THR A 29 -8.47 -8.96 -3.24
C THR A 29 -8.78 -10.43 -3.51
N ALA A 30 -9.34 -10.75 -4.67
CA ALA A 30 -9.67 -12.12 -5.05
C ALA A 30 -8.44 -13.02 -5.18
N ILE A 31 -7.39 -12.59 -5.88
CA ILE A 31 -6.17 -13.40 -6.04
C ILE A 31 -5.42 -13.56 -4.71
N SER A 32 -5.45 -12.57 -3.82
CA SER A 32 -4.81 -12.65 -2.51
C SER A 32 -5.59 -13.59 -1.58
N ALA A 33 -6.92 -13.53 -1.58
CA ALA A 33 -7.77 -14.48 -0.85
C ALA A 33 -7.62 -15.92 -1.37
N TRP A 34 -7.38 -16.11 -2.67
CA TRP A 34 -7.05 -17.42 -3.25
C TRP A 34 -5.68 -17.94 -2.77
N ALA A 35 -4.68 -17.07 -2.77
CA ALA A 35 -3.30 -17.44 -2.47
C ALA A 35 -3.04 -17.69 -0.97
N ALA A 36 -3.70 -16.94 -0.09
CA ALA A 36 -3.51 -16.98 1.37
C ALA A 36 -3.57 -18.40 1.98
N PRO A 37 -4.65 -19.19 1.78
CA PRO A 37 -4.71 -20.56 2.33
C PRO A 37 -3.74 -21.52 1.65
N ARG A 38 -3.19 -21.17 0.48
CA ARG A 38 -2.22 -21.96 -0.30
C ARG A 38 -0.77 -21.62 0.05
N GLY A 39 -0.54 -20.75 1.04
CA GLY A 39 0.78 -20.46 1.58
C GLY A 39 1.66 -19.56 0.69
N TYR A 40 1.04 -18.73 -0.14
CA TYR A 40 1.76 -17.70 -0.91
C TYR A 40 0.91 -16.44 -1.07
N ASP A 41 1.47 -15.39 -1.67
CA ASP A 41 0.71 -14.20 -2.04
C ASP A 41 1.22 -13.61 -3.37
N PHE A 42 0.42 -12.72 -3.97
CA PHE A 42 0.76 -12.03 -5.21
C PHE A 42 1.24 -10.61 -4.96
N SER A 43 2.33 -10.23 -5.64
CA SER A 43 2.87 -8.88 -5.66
C SER A 43 3.03 -8.37 -7.09
N VAL A 44 2.87 -7.06 -7.27
CA VAL A 44 3.10 -6.42 -8.58
C VAL A 44 4.58 -6.56 -8.94
N THR A 45 4.86 -7.33 -9.98
CA THR A 45 6.22 -7.52 -10.49
C THR A 45 6.54 -6.49 -11.57
N THR A 46 5.61 -6.26 -12.48
CA THR A 46 5.75 -5.29 -13.58
C THR A 46 4.38 -4.78 -13.97
N SER A 47 4.31 -3.50 -14.32
CA SER A 47 3.12 -2.89 -14.92
C SER A 47 3.53 -2.13 -16.17
N TRP A 48 2.68 -2.13 -17.18
CA TRP A 48 2.91 -1.41 -18.43
C TRP A 48 1.61 -0.78 -18.93
N LYS A 49 1.76 0.17 -19.85
CA LYS A 49 0.65 0.73 -20.62
C LYS A 49 0.68 0.13 -22.02
N THR A 50 -0.48 -0.29 -22.50
CA THR A 50 -0.66 -0.69 -23.89
C THR A 50 -0.70 0.56 -24.78
N PRO A 51 -0.45 0.43 -26.10
CA PRO A 51 -0.58 1.56 -27.03
C PRO A 51 -1.92 2.28 -26.95
N ASN A 52 -3.00 1.54 -26.61
CA ASN A 52 -4.36 2.07 -26.49
C ASN A 52 -4.64 2.63 -25.07
N GLY A 53 -3.62 2.99 -24.28
CA GLY A 53 -3.76 3.58 -22.94
C GLY A 53 -4.13 2.63 -21.79
N ARG A 54 -4.54 1.40 -22.10
CA ARG A 54 -4.92 0.38 -21.09
C ARG A 54 -3.73 -0.06 -20.24
N THR A 55 -4.01 -0.48 -19.02
CA THR A 55 -3.00 -0.98 -18.08
C THR A 55 -2.88 -2.50 -18.13
N GLY A 56 -1.66 -3.00 -18.28
CA GLY A 56 -1.32 -4.40 -18.05
C GLY A 56 -0.47 -4.53 -16.79
N VAL A 57 -0.68 -5.60 -16.03
CA VAL A 57 0.05 -5.88 -14.78
C VAL A 57 0.40 -7.37 -14.72
N ILE A 58 1.65 -7.67 -14.38
CA ILE A 58 2.08 -9.01 -13.97
C ILE A 58 2.07 -9.05 -12.45
N TYR A 59 1.28 -9.97 -11.92
CA TYR A 59 1.26 -10.34 -10.51
C TYR A 59 2.10 -11.60 -10.36
N GLY A 60 3.24 -11.49 -9.69
CA GLY A 60 4.13 -12.62 -9.41
C GLY A 60 4.07 -12.99 -7.94
N CYS A 61 4.53 -14.19 -7.61
CA CYS A 61 4.72 -14.63 -6.23
C CYS A 61 5.44 -13.54 -5.41
N ASP A 62 5.06 -13.33 -4.15
CA ASP A 62 5.68 -12.35 -3.25
C ASP A 62 7.17 -12.64 -2.95
N ARG A 63 7.61 -13.88 -3.22
CA ARG A 63 9.01 -14.33 -3.22
C ARG A 63 9.70 -14.21 -4.58
N SER A 64 9.07 -13.55 -5.56
CA SER A 64 9.64 -13.36 -6.89
C SER A 64 10.86 -12.44 -6.90
N GLY A 65 11.65 -12.60 -7.96
CA GLY A 65 12.85 -11.82 -8.24
C GLY A 65 14.03 -12.19 -7.36
N ILE A 66 15.19 -11.62 -7.67
CA ILE A 66 16.43 -11.85 -6.91
C ILE A 66 16.83 -10.52 -6.29
N ARG A 67 17.38 -10.58 -5.07
CA ARG A 67 17.97 -9.40 -4.48
C ARG A 67 19.21 -9.00 -5.29
N LYS A 68 19.10 -7.94 -6.07
CA LYS A 68 20.27 -7.35 -6.75
C LYS A 68 21.28 -6.88 -5.70
N ALA A 69 22.52 -7.36 -5.78
CA ALA A 69 23.62 -6.80 -5.02
C ALA A 69 23.80 -5.34 -5.46
N LYS A 70 23.67 -4.38 -4.54
CA LYS A 70 23.98 -3.00 -4.87
C LYS A 70 25.50 -2.85 -4.83
N PRO A 71 26.14 -2.34 -5.90
CA PRO A 71 27.52 -1.89 -5.80
C PRO A 71 27.57 -0.73 -4.79
N THR A 72 28.65 -0.66 -4.00
CA THR A 72 29.18 0.57 -3.40
C THR A 72 28.49 1.30 -2.23
N LYS A 73 27.75 0.63 -1.33
CA LYS A 73 27.68 1.08 0.09
C LYS A 73 27.71 -0.12 1.04
N LYS A 74 28.74 -0.22 1.90
CA LYS A 74 28.78 -1.20 3.01
C LYS A 74 27.49 -1.02 3.82
N ARG A 75 26.56 -1.95 3.65
CA ARG A 75 25.22 -1.80 4.22
C ARG A 75 25.30 -2.05 5.73
N LYS A 76 24.90 -1.07 6.55
CA LYS A 76 24.95 -1.15 8.02
C LYS A 76 24.19 -2.34 8.63
N ARG A 77 23.17 -2.87 7.95
CA ARG A 77 22.37 -4.02 8.41
C ARG A 77 22.55 -5.20 7.46
N ARG A 78 22.65 -6.45 7.96
CA ARG A 78 22.38 -7.67 7.18
C ARG A 78 20.88 -7.99 7.31
N THR A 79 20.17 -8.04 6.21
CA THR A 79 18.75 -8.41 6.15
C THR A 79 18.70 -9.57 5.19
N THR A 80 18.09 -10.64 5.64
CA THR A 80 17.68 -11.74 4.78
C THR A 80 16.59 -11.24 3.84
N THR A 81 16.55 -11.81 2.64
CA THR A 81 15.48 -11.55 1.66
C THR A 81 14.57 -12.77 1.65
N ARG A 82 13.26 -12.57 1.56
CA ARG A 82 12.30 -13.66 1.34
C ARG A 82 12.23 -14.09 -0.13
N ARG A 83 12.84 -13.29 -1.01
CA ARG A 83 12.85 -13.55 -2.45
C ARG A 83 13.73 -14.75 -2.79
N THR A 84 13.19 -15.68 -3.57
CA THR A 84 13.81 -16.94 -4.00
C THR A 84 14.07 -16.97 -5.51
N GLY A 85 13.74 -15.89 -6.25
CA GLY A 85 13.75 -15.91 -7.71
C GLY A 85 12.56 -16.63 -8.33
N CYS A 86 11.49 -16.88 -7.57
CA CYS A 86 10.28 -17.53 -8.07
C CYS A 86 9.70 -16.80 -9.30
N LEU A 87 9.37 -17.57 -10.35
CA LEU A 87 8.79 -17.07 -11.59
C LEU A 87 7.27 -17.19 -11.63
N PHE A 88 6.66 -17.92 -10.70
CA PHE A 88 5.21 -18.10 -10.61
C PHE A 88 4.48 -16.77 -10.74
N SER A 89 3.68 -16.63 -11.79
CA SER A 89 3.04 -15.36 -12.12
C SER A 89 1.80 -15.49 -13.01
N ILE A 90 0.88 -14.56 -12.81
CA ILE A 90 -0.34 -14.37 -13.59
C ILE A 90 -0.35 -12.96 -14.20
N THR A 91 -1.17 -12.78 -15.24
CA THR A 91 -1.27 -11.52 -15.97
C THR A 91 -2.69 -10.95 -15.83
N ALA A 92 -2.78 -9.67 -15.53
CA ALA A 92 -4.04 -8.93 -15.52
C ALA A 92 -3.98 -7.82 -16.58
N LYS A 93 -5.03 -7.67 -17.37
CA LYS A 93 -5.15 -6.60 -18.36
C LYS A 93 -6.49 -5.89 -18.21
N GLU A 94 -6.41 -4.57 -18.16
CA GLU A 94 -7.57 -3.69 -18.25
C GLU A 94 -8.21 -3.79 -19.64
N SER A 95 -9.53 -3.86 -19.67
CA SER A 95 -10.35 -3.83 -20.89
C SER A 95 -10.30 -2.47 -21.59
N LEU A 96 -10.80 -2.40 -22.82
CA LEU A 96 -10.84 -1.14 -23.58
C LEU A 96 -11.73 -0.07 -22.93
N CYS A 97 -12.83 -0.48 -22.30
CA CYS A 97 -13.75 0.41 -21.60
C CYS A 97 -13.27 0.81 -20.20
N GLY A 98 -12.16 0.24 -19.69
CA GLY A 98 -11.63 0.56 -18.35
C GLY A 98 -12.46 0.05 -17.17
N THR A 99 -13.61 -0.60 -17.43
CA THR A 99 -14.54 -1.08 -16.40
C THR A 99 -14.30 -2.52 -15.99
N ILE A 100 -13.51 -3.27 -16.76
CA ILE A 100 -13.25 -4.69 -16.52
C ILE A 100 -11.75 -4.97 -16.52
N TRP A 101 -11.31 -5.82 -15.60
CA TRP A 101 -9.97 -6.38 -15.51
C TRP A 101 -10.04 -7.88 -15.82
N LYS A 102 -9.38 -8.30 -16.90
CA LYS A 102 -9.27 -9.71 -17.27
C LYS A 102 -8.00 -10.30 -16.66
N LEU A 103 -8.15 -11.36 -15.88
CA LEU A 103 -7.06 -12.16 -15.35
C LEU A 103 -6.83 -13.39 -16.24
N THR A 104 -5.59 -13.61 -16.65
CA THR A 104 -5.17 -14.76 -17.44
C THR A 104 -3.87 -15.35 -16.90
N HIS A 105 -3.68 -16.63 -17.13
CA HIS A 105 -2.43 -17.31 -16.88
C HIS A 105 -1.35 -16.77 -17.82
N ARG A 106 -0.10 -16.78 -17.35
CA ARG A 106 1.01 -16.29 -18.16
C ARG A 106 1.55 -17.46 -19.01
N PRO A 107 1.58 -17.33 -20.34
CA PRO A 107 2.13 -18.38 -21.19
C PRO A 107 3.65 -18.47 -21.03
N GLY A 108 4.18 -19.69 -21.10
CA GLY A 108 5.62 -19.98 -21.04
C GLY A 108 6.02 -20.87 -19.87
N PRO A 109 7.24 -21.41 -19.91
CA PRO A 109 7.72 -22.35 -18.90
C PRO A 109 7.95 -21.66 -17.55
N GLY A 110 7.66 -22.37 -16.46
CA GLY A 110 7.98 -21.95 -15.10
C GLY A 110 7.07 -20.88 -14.48
N PHE A 111 6.13 -20.28 -15.22
CA PHE A 111 5.18 -19.31 -14.64
C PHE A 111 4.04 -19.97 -13.86
N HIS A 112 3.90 -21.28 -13.96
CA HIS A 112 2.91 -22.08 -13.24
C HIS A 112 3.49 -22.89 -12.07
N GLN A 113 4.79 -22.79 -11.80
CA GLN A 113 5.45 -23.55 -10.75
C GLN A 113 6.17 -22.61 -9.76
N HIS A 114 6.02 -22.93 -8.48
CA HIS A 114 6.85 -22.34 -7.44
C HIS A 114 8.20 -23.05 -7.37
N ASN A 115 9.24 -22.32 -6.95
CA ASN A 115 10.58 -22.87 -6.75
C ASN A 115 10.96 -22.98 -5.26
N HIS A 116 9.96 -22.95 -4.40
CA HIS A 116 10.07 -22.99 -2.95
C HIS A 116 8.84 -23.72 -2.41
N GLU A 117 8.83 -24.05 -1.12
CA GLU A 117 7.65 -24.57 -0.46
C GLU A 117 6.66 -23.45 -0.06
N PRO A 118 5.36 -23.76 0.03
CA PRO A 118 4.35 -22.91 0.68
C PRO A 118 4.77 -22.48 2.08
N SER A 119 4.31 -21.31 2.51
CA SER A 119 4.41 -20.90 3.91
C SER A 119 3.35 -21.60 4.75
N PHE A 120 3.72 -22.01 5.96
CA PHE A 120 2.80 -22.62 6.94
C PHE A 120 1.74 -21.66 7.50
N SER A 121 1.94 -20.35 7.38
CA SER A 121 1.02 -19.36 7.94
C SER A 121 0.97 -18.12 7.05
N GLU A 122 -0.22 -17.57 6.89
CA GLU A 122 -0.47 -16.28 6.22
C GLU A 122 0.36 -15.13 6.83
N GLN A 123 0.69 -15.22 8.13
CA GLN A 123 1.58 -14.28 8.82
C GLN A 123 2.98 -14.20 8.19
N ALA A 124 3.42 -15.22 7.44
CA ALA A 124 4.69 -15.19 6.73
C ALA A 124 4.72 -14.14 5.60
N HIS A 125 3.56 -13.71 5.12
CA HIS A 125 3.40 -12.80 3.99
C HIS A 125 2.99 -11.40 4.48
N PRO A 126 3.79 -10.35 4.24
CA PRO A 126 3.48 -8.99 4.69
C PRO A 126 2.13 -8.45 4.21
N ALA A 127 1.65 -8.86 3.03
CA ALA A 127 0.39 -8.38 2.48
C ALA A 127 -0.81 -8.74 3.36
N HIS A 128 -0.79 -9.92 4.00
CA HIS A 128 -1.83 -10.36 4.94
C HIS A 128 -1.66 -9.76 6.34
N ARG A 129 -0.55 -9.08 6.62
CA ARG A 129 -0.24 -8.46 7.93
C ARG A 129 -0.53 -6.96 7.99
N HIS A 130 -1.19 -6.41 6.98
CA HIS A 130 -1.55 -5.01 6.96
C HIS A 130 -2.56 -4.70 8.07
N LEU A 131 -2.29 -3.64 8.83
CA LEU A 131 -3.23 -3.11 9.81
C LEU A 131 -4.31 -2.30 9.09
N SER A 132 -5.57 -2.58 9.40
CA SER A 132 -6.70 -1.79 8.92
C SER A 132 -6.61 -0.34 9.41
N SER A 133 -7.34 0.59 8.79
CA SER A 133 -7.41 1.98 9.29
C SER A 133 -7.82 2.05 10.78
N PRO A 134 -8.90 1.36 11.24
CA PRO A 134 -9.24 1.29 12.66
C PRO A 134 -8.12 0.71 13.55
N ASP A 135 -7.45 -0.37 13.12
CA ASP A 135 -6.35 -0.95 13.89
C ASP A 135 -5.18 0.02 14.03
N ARG A 136 -4.82 0.73 12.95
CA ARG A 136 -3.75 1.75 12.97
C ARG A 136 -4.09 2.87 13.94
N SER A 137 -5.34 3.36 13.93
CA SER A 137 -5.82 4.36 14.89
C SER A 137 -5.72 3.86 16.33
N THR A 138 -6.07 2.60 16.57
CA THR A 138 -5.93 1.95 17.88
C THR A 138 -4.47 1.83 18.32
N VAL A 139 -3.57 1.44 17.42
CA VAL A 139 -2.12 1.41 17.68
C VAL A 139 -1.62 2.78 18.11
N HIS A 140 -1.99 3.86 17.41
CA HIS A 140 -1.57 5.21 17.74
C HIS A 140 -2.10 5.65 19.11
N ARG A 141 -3.40 5.52 19.35
CA ARG A 141 -4.04 5.87 20.64
C ARG A 141 -3.40 5.15 21.82
N LEU A 142 -3.19 3.83 21.72
CA LEU A 142 -2.57 3.05 22.80
C LEU A 142 -1.09 3.40 22.99
N THR A 143 -0.37 3.73 21.90
CA THR A 143 1.02 4.18 21.99
C THR A 143 1.11 5.53 22.68
N ASP A 144 0.20 6.47 22.38
CA ASP A 144 0.15 7.79 23.01
C ASP A 144 -0.20 7.69 24.50
N ALA A 145 -0.99 6.68 24.89
CA ALA A 145 -1.24 6.31 26.29
C ALA A 145 -0.06 5.56 26.97
N GLY A 146 1.10 5.45 26.33
CA GLY A 146 2.30 4.82 26.89
C GLY A 146 2.29 3.29 26.91
N ILE A 147 1.33 2.64 26.24
CA ILE A 147 1.23 1.18 26.22
C ILE A 147 2.33 0.58 25.32
N LYS A 148 3.03 -0.43 25.84
CA LYS A 148 4.13 -1.10 25.11
C LYS A 148 3.59 -1.91 23.91
N PRO A 149 4.30 -1.94 22.77
CA PRO A 149 3.84 -2.63 21.55
C PRO A 149 3.45 -4.11 21.72
N LYS A 150 4.10 -4.85 22.62
CA LYS A 150 3.74 -6.25 22.94
C LYS A 150 2.31 -6.37 23.50
N LYS A 151 1.91 -5.43 24.36
CA LYS A 151 0.54 -5.39 24.91
C LYS A 151 -0.46 -4.93 23.85
N ILE A 152 -0.08 -3.96 23.01
CA ILE A 152 -0.91 -3.54 21.85
C ILE A 152 -1.16 -4.73 20.91
N GLN A 153 -0.14 -5.54 20.62
CA GLN A 153 -0.32 -6.74 19.80
C GLN A 153 -1.31 -7.73 20.42
N SER A 154 -1.20 -7.95 21.73
CA SER A 154 -2.10 -8.86 22.45
C SER A 154 -3.54 -8.33 22.43
N TYR A 155 -3.72 -7.01 22.59
CA TYR A 155 -5.02 -6.36 22.46
C TYR A 155 -5.60 -6.55 21.05
N LEU A 156 -4.82 -6.27 20.00
CA LEU A 156 -5.30 -6.40 18.63
C LEU A 156 -5.71 -7.84 18.30
N ARG A 157 -4.93 -8.85 18.72
CA ARG A 157 -5.27 -10.27 18.53
C ARG A 157 -6.60 -10.70 19.18
N LEU A 158 -7.04 -9.98 20.21
CA LEU A 158 -8.30 -10.28 20.92
C LEU A 158 -9.48 -9.47 20.39
N ASN A 159 -9.22 -8.38 19.65
CA ASN A 159 -10.25 -7.40 19.29
C ASN A 159 -10.33 -7.14 17.77
N SER A 160 -9.50 -7.78 16.96
CA SER A 160 -9.57 -7.72 15.50
C SER A 160 -8.95 -8.96 14.84
N ASP A 161 -9.27 -9.16 13.57
CA ASP A 161 -8.78 -10.28 12.75
C ASP A 161 -7.35 -10.06 12.22
N THR A 162 -6.58 -9.16 12.84
CA THR A 162 -5.27 -8.79 12.30
C THR A 162 -4.21 -9.86 12.56
N LEU A 163 -3.46 -10.16 11.50
CA LEU A 163 -2.27 -11.00 11.53
C LEU A 163 -0.99 -10.23 11.85
N ALA A 164 -1.11 -8.97 12.29
CA ALA A 164 0.03 -8.10 12.53
C ALA A 164 1.00 -8.66 13.59
N THR A 165 2.28 -8.61 13.25
CA THR A 165 3.37 -8.91 14.17
C THR A 165 3.71 -7.69 15.03
N GLN A 166 4.45 -7.91 16.12
CA GLN A 166 5.00 -6.82 16.91
C GLN A 166 5.86 -5.85 16.06
N GLN A 167 6.57 -6.37 15.06
CA GLN A 167 7.37 -5.53 14.16
C GLN A 167 6.49 -4.63 13.28
N ASP A 168 5.31 -5.08 12.86
CA ASP A 168 4.37 -4.28 12.07
C ASP A 168 3.80 -3.14 12.91
N ILE A 169 3.54 -3.38 14.20
CA ILE A 169 3.15 -2.33 15.16
C ILE A 169 4.26 -1.29 15.30
N TYR A 170 5.51 -1.72 15.49
CA TYR A 170 6.65 -0.79 15.50
C TYR A 170 6.75 0.02 14.20
N ASN A 171 6.56 -0.62 13.05
CA ASN A 171 6.57 0.04 11.75
C ASN A 171 5.43 1.06 11.63
N CYS A 172 4.23 0.73 12.12
CA CYS A 172 3.07 1.63 12.16
C CYS A 172 3.35 2.88 13.03
N ILE A 173 3.88 2.68 14.24
CA ILE A 173 4.27 3.79 15.13
C ILE A 173 5.33 4.67 14.46
N ALA A 174 6.37 4.07 13.88
CA ALA A 174 7.42 4.80 13.18
C ALA A 174 6.88 5.57 11.97
N GLN A 175 5.91 5.01 11.23
CA GLN A 175 5.23 5.68 10.13
C GLN A 175 4.44 6.90 10.61
N GLY A 176 3.66 6.76 11.69
CA GLY A 176 2.93 7.89 12.30
C GLY A 176 3.85 9.03 12.72
N LYS A 177 4.97 8.70 13.36
CA LYS A 177 6.00 9.71 13.74
C LYS A 177 6.59 10.45 12.54
N ARG A 178 6.74 9.78 11.38
CA ARG A 178 7.26 10.40 10.16
C ARG A 178 6.21 11.23 9.41
N SER A 179 4.92 10.89 9.53
CA SER A 179 3.84 11.65 8.91
C SER A 179 3.49 12.93 9.69
N LEU A 180 3.69 12.96 11.02
CA LEU A 180 3.38 14.12 11.86
C LEU A 180 4.08 15.43 11.42
N PRO A 181 5.42 15.47 11.19
CA PRO A 181 6.08 16.68 10.70
C PRO A 181 5.56 17.13 9.33
N LYS A 182 5.25 16.18 8.44
CA LYS A 182 4.73 16.48 7.10
C LYS A 182 3.34 17.11 7.18
N ALA A 183 2.44 16.53 7.97
CA ALA A 183 1.11 17.08 8.20
C ALA A 183 1.18 18.50 8.81
N LYS A 184 2.05 18.71 9.81
CA LYS A 184 2.27 20.04 10.41
C LYS A 184 2.78 21.05 9.38
N ALA A 185 3.75 20.68 8.55
CA ALA A 185 4.26 21.55 7.48
C ALA A 185 3.17 21.91 6.46
N THR A 186 2.36 20.94 6.04
CA THR A 186 1.22 21.18 5.14
C THR A 186 0.19 22.12 5.76
N CYS A 187 -0.19 21.93 7.04
CA CYS A 187 -1.13 22.84 7.72
C CYS A 187 -0.58 24.26 7.83
N ILE A 188 0.72 24.41 8.15
CA ILE A 188 1.37 25.73 8.21
C ILE A 188 1.37 26.41 6.84
N ALA A 189 1.66 25.67 5.76
CA ALA A 189 1.62 26.21 4.40
C ALA A 189 0.21 26.70 4.02
N ILE A 190 -0.82 25.89 4.25
CA ILE A 190 -2.22 26.25 3.98
C ILE A 190 -2.64 27.48 4.79
N ALA A 191 -2.25 27.54 6.07
CA ALA A 191 -2.53 28.70 6.93
C ALA A 191 -1.82 29.97 6.42
N GLY A 192 -0.59 29.84 5.92
CA GLY A 192 0.16 30.93 5.30
C GLY A 192 -0.52 31.45 4.03
N GLU A 193 -0.95 30.57 3.13
CA GLU A 193 -1.68 30.91 1.91
C GLU A 193 -3.01 31.61 2.22
N SER A 194 -3.76 31.08 3.20
CA SER A 194 -5.02 31.66 3.64
C SER A 194 -4.82 33.07 4.21
N ARG A 195 -3.78 33.28 5.02
CA ARG A 195 -3.41 34.59 5.57
C ARG A 195 -2.98 35.57 4.48
N ALA A 196 -2.19 35.12 3.49
CA ALA A 196 -1.78 35.96 2.36
C ALA A 196 -3.00 36.41 1.54
N ARG A 197 -3.93 35.50 1.27
CA ARG A 197 -5.16 35.79 0.51
C ARG A 197 -6.08 36.79 1.22
N LEU A 198 -6.17 36.72 2.55
CA LEU A 198 -6.91 37.71 3.35
C LEU A 198 -6.27 39.10 3.27
N LYS A 199 -4.94 39.19 3.41
CA LYS A 199 -4.22 40.48 3.26
C LYS A 199 -4.42 41.11 1.89
N THR A 200 -4.42 40.30 0.82
CA THR A 200 -4.69 40.81 -0.54
C THR A 200 -6.12 41.34 -0.65
N LYS A 201 -7.12 40.62 -0.11
CA LYS A 201 -8.52 41.08 -0.10
C LYS A 201 -8.71 42.38 0.68
N GLU A 202 -8.08 42.50 1.85
CA GLU A 202 -8.13 43.73 2.64
C GLU A 202 -7.48 44.92 1.91
N ARG A 203 -6.37 44.69 1.20
CA ARG A 203 -5.71 45.71 0.38
C ARG A 203 -6.58 46.16 -0.79
N CYS A 204 -7.20 45.24 -1.53
CA CYS A 204 -8.13 45.57 -2.61
C CYS A 204 -9.34 46.38 -2.10
N ARG A 205 -9.95 45.97 -0.98
CA ARG A 205 -11.07 46.68 -0.37
C ARG A 205 -10.70 48.08 0.15
N GLY A 206 -9.45 48.27 0.56
CA GLY A 206 -8.92 49.57 0.95
C GLY A 206 -8.73 50.51 -0.25
N LEU A 207 -8.26 49.97 -1.38
CA LEU A 207 -8.07 50.72 -2.62
C LEU A 207 -9.41 51.14 -3.25
N GLU A 208 -10.40 50.25 -3.28
CA GLU A 208 -11.76 50.56 -3.76
C GLU A 208 -12.38 51.73 -2.97
N LYS A 209 -12.24 51.72 -1.63
CA LYS A 209 -12.74 52.81 -0.78
C LYS A 209 -12.05 54.15 -1.02
N THR A 210 -10.77 54.14 -1.38
CA THR A 210 -10.03 55.39 -1.68
C THR A 210 -10.42 55.96 -3.03
N GLU A 211 -10.67 55.10 -4.02
CA GLU A 211 -11.16 55.49 -5.34
C GLU A 211 -12.58 56.09 -5.23
N ASP A 212 -13.47 55.45 -4.45
CA ASP A 212 -14.83 55.96 -4.20
C ASP A 212 -14.83 57.35 -3.51
N LEU A 213 -13.90 57.59 -2.58
CA LEU A 213 -13.76 58.88 -1.90
C LEU A 213 -13.21 59.96 -2.84
N GLU A 214 -12.25 59.61 -3.70
CA GLU A 214 -11.68 60.53 -4.68
C GLU A 214 -12.72 60.91 -5.76
N GLU A 215 -13.53 59.95 -6.20
CA GLU A 215 -14.66 60.17 -7.12
C GLU A 215 -15.72 61.10 -6.48
N ALA A 216 -16.10 60.83 -5.22
CA ALA A 216 -17.07 61.67 -4.50
C ALA A 216 -16.58 63.11 -4.28
N MET A 217 -15.27 63.30 -4.05
CA MET A 217 -14.68 64.64 -3.92
C MET A 217 -14.65 65.41 -5.25
N LYS A 218 -14.54 64.74 -6.39
CA LYS A 218 -14.62 65.36 -7.73
C LYS A 218 -16.04 65.83 -8.09
N ILE A 219 -17.07 65.25 -7.48
CA ILE A 219 -18.48 65.61 -7.72
C ILE A 219 -18.92 66.82 -6.87
N LEU A 220 -18.21 67.11 -5.78
CA LEU A 220 -18.55 68.18 -4.82
C LEU A 220 -17.79 69.51 -5.04
N GLY A 221 -16.91 69.58 -6.05
CA GLY A 221 -16.19 70.80 -6.47
C GLY A 221 -16.58 71.22 -7.88
#